data_AF-A0A7V9EAD7-F1
#
_entry.id   AF-A0A7V9EAD7-F1
#
_cell.length_a   1.000
_cell.length_b   1.000
_cell.length_c   1.000
_cell.angle_alpha   90.00
_cell.angle_beta   90.00
_cell.angle_gamma   90.00
#
_symmetry.space_group_name_H-M   'P 1'
#
loop_
_entity.id
_entity.type
_entity.pdbx_description
1 polymer ?
#
loop_
_entity_poly.entity_id
_entity_poly.type
_entity_poly.pdbx_seq_one_letter_code
_entity_poly.pdbx_strand_id
1 'polypeptide(L)'
;MTTRPGRTPWVPIVLDVAAKAGLIVLLIVATVYPDVGGVRGKGMGVRAVAYPIGAFIVPIVWWLWLRRRRTAYPWWGDVLITLPWFTDTLGNRLNLFDTLVSFDDWMHYVNWIFLTAGALVLTTSTAAWWPLLERALAFGVTAALGWELGEYVAFIRFSPELVTAYTDTLGDMALGTLGSVTAAVALWLLRRRAEPSPHR
;
A
#
# COMPACT_ATOMS: atom_id res chain seq x y z
N MET A 1 -3.91 -15.90 15.34
CA MET A 1 -2.95 -16.68 14.52
C MET A 1 -1.68 -16.88 15.33
N THR A 2 -1.68 -17.89 16.20
CA THR A 2 -0.53 -18.26 17.02
C THR A 2 0.49 -18.99 16.13
N THR A 3 1.63 -18.36 15.91
CA THR A 3 2.76 -18.98 15.21
C THR A 3 3.21 -20.21 15.98
N ARG A 4 3.20 -21.39 15.33
CA ARG A 4 3.91 -22.56 15.85
C ARG A 4 5.36 -22.16 16.18
N PRO A 5 5.89 -22.48 17.36
CA PRO A 5 7.30 -22.22 17.63
C PRO A 5 8.15 -23.08 16.69
N GLY A 6 9.00 -22.46 15.88
CA GLY A 6 10.09 -23.18 15.18
C GLY A 6 10.36 -22.85 13.70
N ARG A 7 9.55 -22.04 12.99
CA ARG A 7 9.92 -21.58 11.65
C ARG A 7 9.74 -20.07 11.51
N THR A 8 10.85 -19.37 11.34
CA THR A 8 10.87 -17.98 10.87
C THR A 8 10.06 -17.90 9.58
N PRO A 9 9.14 -16.93 9.45
CA PRO A 9 8.33 -16.80 8.24
C PRO A 9 9.20 -16.23 7.11
N TRP A 10 9.96 -17.10 6.44
CA TRP A 10 10.96 -16.68 5.44
C TRP A 10 10.31 -16.04 4.20
N VAL A 11 9.09 -16.44 3.83
CA VAL A 11 8.37 -15.88 2.67
C VAL A 11 8.15 -14.37 2.80
N PRO A 12 7.46 -13.86 3.85
CA PRO A 12 7.25 -12.41 3.96
C PRO A 12 8.56 -11.66 4.20
N ILE A 13 9.58 -12.27 4.82
CA ILE A 13 10.91 -11.64 4.93
C ILE A 13 11.51 -11.38 3.55
N VAL A 14 11.55 -12.41 2.69
CA VAL A 14 12.12 -12.29 1.34
C VAL A 14 11.32 -11.29 0.50
N LEU A 15 9.99 -11.35 0.54
CA LEU A 15 9.14 -10.42 -0.20
C LEU A 15 9.36 -8.98 0.26
N ASP A 16 9.42 -8.73 1.57
CA ASP A 16 9.60 -7.40 2.13
C ASP A 16 10.95 -6.79 1.73
N VAL A 17 12.02 -7.55 1.94
CA VAL A 17 13.39 -7.11 1.62
C VAL A 17 13.55 -6.90 0.12
N ALA A 18 13.03 -7.81 -0.71
CA ALA A 18 13.10 -7.68 -2.15
C ALA A 18 12.31 -6.47 -2.66
N ALA A 19 11.09 -6.23 -2.14
CA ALA A 19 10.28 -5.09 -2.52
C ALA A 19 10.93 -3.76 -2.11
N LYS A 20 11.46 -3.66 -0.88
CA LYS A 20 12.18 -2.46 -0.42
C LYS A 20 13.46 -2.22 -1.21
N ALA A 21 14.28 -3.26 -1.43
CA ALA A 21 15.51 -3.13 -2.22
C ALA A 21 15.20 -2.73 -3.66
N GLY A 22 14.22 -3.39 -4.28
CA GLY A 22 13.73 -3.06 -5.61
C GLY A 22 13.22 -1.62 -5.70
N LEU A 23 12.43 -1.18 -4.73
CA LEU A 23 11.95 0.21 -4.64
C LEU A 23 13.11 1.21 -4.62
N ILE A 24 14.11 1.00 -3.74
CA ILE A 24 15.27 1.91 -3.66
C ILE A 24 16.04 1.94 -4.98
N VAL A 25 16.27 0.78 -5.61
CA VAL A 25 16.92 0.72 -6.93
C VAL A 25 16.11 1.47 -7.98
N LEU A 26 14.80 1.25 -8.03
CA LEU A 26 13.91 1.92 -8.99
C LEU A 26 13.90 3.44 -8.78
N LEU A 27 13.84 3.91 -7.53
CA LEU A 27 13.87 5.34 -7.22
C LEU A 27 15.22 5.97 -7.60
N ILE A 28 16.34 5.31 -7.32
CA ILE A 28 17.67 5.78 -7.74
C ILE A 28 17.73 5.88 -9.27
N VAL A 29 17.30 4.84 -9.97
CA VAL A 29 17.29 4.83 -11.45
C VAL A 29 16.40 5.94 -11.99
N ALA A 30 15.19 6.12 -11.46
CA ALA A 30 14.27 7.16 -11.90
C ALA A 30 14.80 8.58 -11.60
N THR A 31 15.59 8.75 -10.53
CA THR A 31 16.20 10.03 -10.18
C THR A 31 17.42 10.35 -11.06
N VAL A 32 18.26 9.34 -11.35
CA VAL A 32 19.50 9.52 -12.14
C VAL A 32 19.22 9.55 -13.64
N TYR A 33 18.23 8.79 -14.11
CA TYR A 33 17.86 8.65 -15.52
C TYR A 33 16.37 8.99 -15.75
N PRO A 34 15.95 10.24 -15.51
CA PRO A 34 14.55 10.64 -15.56
C PRO A 34 13.94 10.59 -16.97
N ASP A 35 14.76 10.59 -18.02
CA ASP A 35 14.26 10.51 -19.40
C ASP A 35 13.94 9.07 -19.82
N VAL A 36 14.30 8.06 -19.00
CA VAL A 36 14.07 6.65 -19.30
C VAL A 36 12.79 6.17 -18.62
N GLY A 37 11.71 6.03 -19.39
CA GLY A 37 10.45 5.43 -18.92
C GLY A 37 9.40 6.42 -18.43
N GLY A 38 9.26 7.59 -19.07
CA GLY A 38 8.05 8.42 -18.94
C GLY A 38 7.83 9.14 -17.59
N VAL A 39 8.81 9.11 -16.69
CA VAL A 39 8.69 9.67 -15.32
C VAL A 39 8.80 11.21 -15.25
N ARG A 40 9.04 11.89 -16.37
CA ARG A 40 9.18 13.35 -16.43
C ARG A 40 7.83 14.04 -16.24
N GLY A 41 7.72 14.90 -15.23
CA GLY A 41 6.49 15.65 -14.93
C GLY A 41 5.50 14.92 -14.00
N LYS A 42 5.73 13.64 -13.68
CA LYS A 42 4.83 12.79 -12.87
C LYS A 42 5.16 12.81 -11.37
N GLY A 43 5.47 13.99 -10.83
CA GLY A 43 5.68 14.16 -9.38
C GLY A 43 6.89 13.41 -8.78
N MET A 44 7.86 12.97 -9.58
CA MET A 44 8.98 12.11 -9.10
C MET A 44 9.76 12.68 -7.90
N GLY A 45 9.93 14.00 -7.81
CA GLY A 45 10.61 14.61 -6.66
C GLY A 45 9.87 14.38 -5.34
N VAL A 46 8.52 14.43 -5.37
CA VAL A 46 7.68 14.14 -4.20
C VAL A 46 7.71 12.64 -3.90
N ARG A 47 7.57 11.80 -4.93
CA ARG A 47 7.59 10.33 -4.81
C ARG A 47 8.93 9.81 -4.25
N ALA A 48 10.06 10.39 -4.65
CA ALA A 48 11.39 10.06 -4.15
C ALA A 48 11.57 10.21 -2.64
N VAL A 49 10.73 11.04 -2.00
CA VAL A 49 10.72 11.25 -0.54
C VAL A 49 9.57 10.47 0.11
N ALA A 50 8.36 10.59 -0.43
CA ALA A 50 7.17 9.98 0.14
C ALA A 50 7.24 8.45 0.14
N TYR A 51 7.81 7.84 -0.90
CA TYR A 51 7.77 6.38 -1.07
C TYR A 51 8.70 5.66 -0.10
N PRO A 52 9.95 6.11 0.13
CA PRO A 52 10.76 5.58 1.23
C PRO A 52 10.10 5.78 2.59
N ILE A 53 9.47 6.94 2.86
CA ILE A 53 8.78 7.15 4.13
C ILE A 53 7.65 6.13 4.31
N GLY A 54 6.82 5.94 3.30
CA GLY A 54 5.73 4.98 3.30
C GLY A 54 6.21 3.54 3.45
N ALA A 55 7.20 3.11 2.66
CA ALA A 55 7.72 1.75 2.70
C ALA A 55 8.46 1.41 4.00
N PHE A 56 9.05 2.39 4.68
CA PHE A 56 9.82 2.17 5.91
C PHE A 56 9.07 2.57 7.18
N ILE A 57 7.80 2.99 7.10
CA ILE A 57 7.04 3.41 8.28
C ILE A 57 6.92 2.29 9.33
N VAL A 58 6.68 1.05 8.89
CA VAL A 58 6.55 -0.12 9.78
C VAL A 58 7.85 -0.42 10.51
N PRO A 59 9.02 -0.56 9.85
CA PRO A 59 10.29 -0.76 10.56
C PRO A 59 10.64 0.40 11.49
N ILE A 60 10.36 1.65 11.08
CA ILE A 60 10.62 2.84 11.90
C ILE A 60 9.77 2.80 13.18
N VAL A 61 8.46 2.60 13.07
CA VAL A 61 7.55 2.53 14.22
C VAL A 61 7.91 1.35 15.12
N TRP A 62 8.24 0.19 14.54
CA TRP A 62 8.65 -0.97 15.31
C TRP A 62 9.95 -0.70 16.09
N TRP A 63 10.97 -0.15 15.43
CA TRP A 63 12.25 0.17 16.06
C TRP A 63 12.13 1.25 17.13
N LEU A 64 11.33 2.28 16.90
CA LEU A 64 11.26 3.39 17.85
C LEU A 64 10.35 3.05 19.06
N TRP A 65 9.31 2.23 18.88
CA TRP A 65 8.26 2.03 19.89
C TRP A 65 8.00 0.56 20.23
N LEU A 66 7.70 -0.27 19.22
CA LEU A 66 7.11 -1.59 19.46
C LEU A 66 8.12 -2.64 19.93
N ARG A 67 9.40 -2.54 19.53
CA ARG A 67 10.47 -3.42 20.01
C ARG A 67 10.66 -3.32 21.53
N ARG A 68 10.48 -2.11 22.10
CA ARG A 68 10.60 -1.87 23.55
C ARG A 68 9.50 -2.59 24.32
N ARG A 69 8.36 -2.86 23.67
CA ARG A 69 7.23 -3.64 24.19
C ARG A 69 7.37 -5.15 23.93
N ARG A 70 8.55 -5.62 23.49
CA ARG A 70 8.86 -7.03 23.16
C ARG A 70 7.91 -7.65 22.12
N THR A 71 7.36 -6.83 21.23
CA THR A 71 6.52 -7.32 20.13
C THR A 71 7.39 -7.90 19.01
N ALA A 72 6.96 -9.03 18.45
CA ALA A 72 7.59 -9.59 17.27
C ALA A 72 7.41 -8.67 16.05
N TYR A 73 8.35 -8.70 15.11
CA TYR A 73 8.27 -7.89 13.90
C TYR A 73 7.09 -8.33 13.01
N PRO A 74 6.20 -7.42 12.58
CA PRO A 74 4.99 -7.76 11.84
C PRO A 74 5.24 -7.87 10.32
N TRP A 75 6.03 -8.87 9.91
CA TRP A 75 6.49 -9.02 8.51
C TRP A 75 5.37 -8.94 7.46
N TRP A 76 4.23 -9.61 7.67
CA TRP A 76 3.11 -9.54 6.72
C TRP A 76 2.48 -8.15 6.63
N GLY A 77 2.38 -7.44 7.76
CA GLY A 77 1.91 -6.06 7.75
C GLY A 77 2.88 -5.17 6.97
N ASP A 78 4.17 -5.36 7.16
CA ASP A 78 5.21 -4.59 6.47
C ASP A 78 5.22 -4.79 4.95
N VAL A 79 5.15 -6.04 4.48
CA VAL A 79 5.04 -6.36 3.04
C VAL A 79 3.84 -5.63 2.43
N LEU A 80 2.67 -5.73 3.07
CA LEU A 80 1.43 -5.13 2.58
C LEU A 80 1.50 -3.59 2.54
N ILE A 81 2.16 -2.96 3.50
CA ILE A 81 2.41 -1.51 3.49
C ILE A 81 3.45 -1.12 2.43
N THR A 82 4.43 -1.98 2.15
CA THR A 82 5.52 -1.74 1.19
C THR A 82 5.06 -1.83 -0.27
N LEU A 83 4.20 -2.81 -0.59
CA LEU A 83 3.82 -3.15 -1.96
C LEU A 83 3.29 -1.97 -2.79
N PRO A 84 2.37 -1.12 -2.30
CA PRO A 84 1.88 0.05 -3.04
C PRO A 84 2.98 0.94 -3.63
N TRP A 85 3.99 1.26 -2.84
CA TRP A 85 5.10 2.13 -3.24
C TRP A 85 5.97 1.46 -4.30
N PHE A 86 6.20 0.15 -4.15
CA PHE A 86 6.97 -0.65 -5.08
C PHE A 86 6.26 -0.80 -6.43
N THR A 87 4.99 -1.20 -6.43
CA THR A 87 4.21 -1.46 -7.65
C THR A 87 3.97 -0.18 -8.44
N ASP A 88 3.68 0.94 -7.77
CA ASP A 88 3.56 2.24 -8.43
C ASP A 88 4.86 2.66 -9.12
N THR A 89 6.00 2.58 -8.40
CA THR A 89 7.31 2.94 -8.97
C THR A 89 7.67 2.03 -10.14
N LEU A 90 7.40 0.73 -10.02
CA LEU A 90 7.63 -0.24 -11.07
C LEU A 90 6.75 0.03 -12.30
N GLY A 91 5.47 0.34 -12.09
CA GLY A 91 4.51 0.68 -13.14
C GLY A 91 4.94 1.92 -13.93
N ASN A 92 5.35 2.97 -13.21
CA ASN A 92 5.95 4.16 -13.82
C ASN A 92 7.20 3.79 -14.62
N ARG A 93 8.12 3.02 -14.03
CA ARG A 93 9.38 2.66 -14.69
C ARG A 93 9.20 1.86 -15.98
N LEU A 94 8.16 1.03 -16.02
CA LEU A 94 7.76 0.22 -17.17
C LEU A 94 6.84 0.95 -18.13
N ASN A 95 6.55 2.24 -17.90
CA ASN A 95 5.67 3.08 -18.71
C ASN A 95 4.22 2.54 -18.82
N LEU A 96 3.75 1.81 -17.79
CA LEU A 96 2.45 1.14 -17.82
C LEU A 96 1.29 2.12 -17.72
N PHE A 97 1.45 3.21 -16.97
CA PHE A 97 0.46 4.29 -16.90
C PHE A 97 0.17 4.94 -18.26
N ASP A 98 1.15 4.95 -19.17
CA ASP A 98 0.97 5.53 -20.51
C ASP A 98 0.62 4.50 -21.58
N THR A 99 0.87 3.20 -21.33
CA THR A 99 0.69 2.14 -22.34
C THR A 99 -0.55 1.29 -22.12
N LEU A 100 -1.06 1.22 -20.90
CA LEU A 100 -2.24 0.45 -20.54
C LEU A 100 -3.30 1.39 -19.96
N VAL A 101 -4.38 1.60 -20.72
CA VAL A 101 -5.43 2.58 -20.40
C VAL A 101 -6.01 2.42 -18.99
N SER A 102 -6.14 1.18 -18.50
CA SER A 102 -6.71 0.88 -17.19
C SER A 102 -5.68 0.63 -16.10
N PHE A 103 -4.39 0.86 -16.35
CA PHE A 103 -3.36 0.55 -15.37
C PHE A 103 -3.47 1.43 -14.12
N ASP A 104 -3.84 2.70 -14.30
CA ASP A 104 -4.08 3.62 -13.21
C ASP A 104 -5.23 3.12 -12.31
N ASP A 105 -6.39 2.82 -12.91
CA ASP A 105 -7.53 2.20 -12.20
C ASP A 105 -7.11 0.93 -11.43
N TRP A 106 -6.29 0.07 -12.05
CA TRP A 106 -5.81 -1.14 -11.39
C TRP A 106 -4.92 -0.85 -10.19
N MET A 107 -4.05 0.16 -10.29
CA MET A 107 -3.20 0.58 -9.18
C MET A 107 -4.04 1.18 -8.06
N HIS A 108 -5.01 2.04 -8.38
CA HIS A 108 -5.95 2.57 -7.39
C HIS A 108 -6.73 1.43 -6.72
N TYR A 109 -7.22 0.43 -7.44
CA TYR A 109 -7.89 -0.69 -6.77
C TYR A 109 -6.92 -1.56 -5.92
N VAL A 110 -5.85 -2.08 -6.52
CA VAL A 110 -5.00 -3.11 -5.93
C VAL A 110 -4.09 -2.56 -4.83
N ASN A 111 -3.54 -1.36 -4.99
CA ASN A 111 -2.68 -0.77 -3.97
C ASN A 111 -3.49 -0.42 -2.71
N TRP A 112 -4.74 0.05 -2.87
CA TRP A 112 -5.63 0.29 -1.74
C TRP A 112 -6.05 -1.01 -1.01
N ILE A 113 -6.11 -2.16 -1.69
CA ILE A 113 -6.24 -3.47 -1.03
C ILE A 113 -5.03 -3.72 -0.13
N PHE A 114 -3.81 -3.62 -0.67
CA PHE A 114 -2.60 -3.92 0.10
C PHE A 114 -2.43 -2.99 1.29
N LEU A 115 -2.53 -1.67 1.07
CA LEU A 115 -2.30 -0.68 2.11
C LEU A 115 -3.32 -0.82 3.24
N THR A 116 -4.60 -1.00 2.90
CA THR A 116 -5.67 -1.21 3.88
C THR A 116 -5.51 -2.54 4.60
N ALA A 117 -5.18 -3.62 3.91
CA ALA A 117 -4.95 -4.92 4.54
C ALA A 117 -3.76 -4.85 5.52
N GLY A 118 -2.68 -4.17 5.15
CA GLY A 118 -1.53 -3.92 6.02
C GLY A 118 -1.93 -3.19 7.29
N ALA A 119 -2.69 -2.09 7.15
CA ALA A 119 -3.19 -1.34 8.29
C ALA A 119 -4.10 -2.20 9.20
N LEU A 120 -5.01 -2.98 8.63
CA LEU A 120 -5.88 -3.87 9.41
C LEU A 120 -5.09 -4.96 10.15
N VAL A 121 -4.10 -5.58 9.50
CA VAL A 121 -3.21 -6.57 10.12
C VAL A 121 -2.43 -5.97 11.29
N LEU A 122 -1.97 -4.73 11.15
CA LEU A 122 -1.16 -4.04 12.16
C LEU A 122 -1.98 -3.47 13.33
N THR A 123 -3.25 -3.12 13.11
CA THR A 123 -4.05 -2.33 14.07
C THR A 123 -5.23 -3.09 14.67
N THR A 124 -5.55 -4.29 14.18
CA THR A 124 -6.70 -5.06 14.65
C THR A 124 -6.34 -6.51 14.97
N SER A 125 -7.03 -7.10 15.95
CA SER A 125 -6.92 -8.52 16.31
C SER A 125 -8.23 -9.29 16.16
N THR A 126 -9.34 -8.60 15.94
CA THR A 126 -10.70 -9.17 15.88
C THR A 126 -10.99 -9.86 14.55
N ALA A 127 -11.85 -10.88 14.57
CA ALA A 127 -12.44 -11.51 13.40
C ALA A 127 -13.88 -11.01 13.12
N ALA A 128 -14.40 -10.09 13.94
CA ALA A 128 -15.72 -9.53 13.73
C ALA A 128 -15.78 -8.67 12.46
N TRP A 129 -16.85 -8.83 11.69
CA TRP A 129 -17.02 -8.13 10.41
C TRP A 129 -17.06 -6.61 10.58
N TRP A 130 -17.94 -6.09 11.43
CA TRP A 130 -18.16 -4.65 11.54
C TRP A 130 -16.94 -3.85 11.98
N PRO A 131 -16.16 -4.25 13.00
CA PRO A 131 -14.95 -3.54 13.36
C PRO A 131 -13.87 -3.55 12.27
N LEU A 132 -13.79 -4.63 11.47
CA LEU A 132 -12.87 -4.70 10.34
C LEU A 132 -13.30 -3.75 9.22
N LEU A 133 -14.59 -3.76 8.86
CA LEU A 133 -15.12 -2.87 7.83
C LEU A 133 -14.99 -1.39 8.23
N GLU A 134 -15.36 -1.04 9.46
CA GLU A 134 -15.24 0.32 9.99
C GLU A 134 -13.80 0.80 9.89
N ARG A 135 -12.84 0.02 10.40
CA ARG A 135 -11.41 0.38 10.35
C ARG A 135 -10.91 0.48 8.91
N ALA A 136 -11.35 -0.40 8.02
CA ALA A 136 -10.94 -0.41 6.63
C ALA A 136 -11.41 0.84 5.88
N LEU A 137 -12.68 1.21 6.05
CA LEU A 137 -13.22 2.44 5.47
C LEU A 137 -12.55 3.67 6.08
N ALA A 138 -12.40 3.72 7.41
CA ALA A 138 -11.80 4.86 8.09
C ALA A 138 -10.35 5.09 7.67
N PHE A 139 -9.52 4.05 7.61
CA PHE A 139 -8.14 4.19 7.16
C PHE A 139 -8.04 4.36 5.64
N GLY A 140 -8.62 3.42 4.88
CA GLY A 140 -8.41 3.32 3.44
C GLY A 140 -8.99 4.49 2.66
N VAL A 141 -10.21 4.92 2.96
CA VAL A 141 -10.83 6.09 2.28
C VAL A 141 -10.11 7.39 2.66
N THR A 142 -9.71 7.55 3.93
CA THR A 142 -8.96 8.75 4.36
C THR A 142 -7.58 8.81 3.71
N ALA A 143 -6.90 7.67 3.62
CA ALA A 143 -5.59 7.59 2.96
C ALA A 143 -5.71 7.81 1.45
N ALA A 144 -6.76 7.28 0.80
CA ALA A 144 -7.07 7.55 -0.61
C ALA A 144 -7.29 9.03 -0.87
N LEU A 145 -8.13 9.68 -0.05
CA LEU A 145 -8.31 11.13 -0.14
C LEU A 145 -6.98 11.88 0.05
N GLY A 146 -6.14 11.44 1.01
CA GLY A 146 -4.83 12.03 1.22
C GLY A 146 -3.90 11.90 0.02
N TRP A 147 -3.98 10.79 -0.71
CA TRP A 147 -3.24 10.55 -1.94
C TRP A 147 -3.66 11.50 -3.06
N GLU A 148 -4.97 11.55 -3.35
CA GLU A 148 -5.58 12.44 -4.34
C GLU A 148 -5.21 13.92 -4.10
N LEU A 149 -5.31 14.36 -2.84
CA LEU A 149 -4.90 15.70 -2.44
C LEU A 149 -3.39 15.92 -2.65
N GLY A 150 -2.59 14.89 -2.39
CA GLY A 150 -1.15 14.89 -2.63
C GLY A 150 -0.82 15.09 -4.11
N GLU A 151 -1.43 14.32 -5.00
CA GLU A 151 -1.24 14.42 -6.45
C GLU A 151 -1.74 15.76 -7.00
N TYR A 152 -2.90 16.21 -6.51
CA TYR A 152 -3.45 17.53 -6.84
C TYR A 152 -2.45 18.66 -6.57
N VAL A 153 -1.87 18.68 -5.36
CA VAL A 153 -0.92 19.72 -4.94
C VAL A 153 0.44 19.57 -5.62
N ALA A 154 0.88 18.32 -5.85
CA ALA A 154 2.20 18.00 -6.37
C ALA A 154 2.34 18.30 -7.87
N PHE A 155 1.36 17.94 -8.70
CA PHE A 155 1.49 18.11 -10.15
C PHE A 155 0.19 18.36 -10.91
N ILE A 156 -0.96 17.75 -10.54
CA ILE A 156 -2.18 17.83 -11.38
C ILE A 156 -2.60 19.28 -11.61
N ARG A 157 -2.63 20.13 -10.57
CA ARG A 157 -3.05 21.54 -10.67
C ARG A 157 -2.19 22.42 -11.59
N PHE A 158 -1.02 21.93 -12.00
CA PHE A 158 -0.10 22.63 -12.90
C PHE A 158 0.06 21.92 -14.25
N SER A 159 -0.76 20.91 -14.52
CA SER A 159 -0.63 20.05 -15.70
C SER A 159 -1.91 20.05 -16.55
N PRO A 160 -1.84 19.56 -17.80
CA PRO A 160 -3.04 19.35 -18.62
C PRO A 160 -4.08 18.40 -18.02
N GLU A 161 -3.69 17.53 -17.08
CA GLU A 161 -4.58 16.56 -16.40
C GLU A 161 -5.65 17.26 -15.56
N LEU A 162 -5.48 18.54 -15.23
CA LEU A 162 -6.47 19.32 -14.49
C LEU A 162 -7.87 19.31 -15.14
N VAL A 163 -7.94 19.17 -16.48
CA VAL A 163 -9.21 19.13 -17.23
C VAL A 163 -10.04 17.89 -16.91
N THR A 164 -9.39 16.76 -16.61
CA THR A 164 -10.04 15.47 -16.31
C THR A 164 -10.03 15.13 -14.82
N ALA A 165 -9.31 15.91 -14.00
CA ALA A 165 -9.07 15.63 -12.59
C ALA A 165 -10.33 15.32 -11.77
N TYR A 166 -11.47 15.97 -12.03
CA TYR A 166 -12.69 15.69 -11.26
C TYR A 166 -13.19 14.25 -11.48
N THR A 167 -13.29 13.82 -12.73
CA THR A 167 -13.78 12.47 -13.06
C THR A 167 -12.78 11.40 -12.67
N ASP A 168 -11.49 11.71 -12.80
CA ASP A 168 -10.36 10.84 -12.44
C ASP A 168 -10.36 10.56 -10.94
N THR A 169 -10.25 11.62 -10.11
CA THR A 169 -10.30 11.53 -8.66
C THR A 169 -11.59 10.88 -8.14
N LEU A 170 -12.74 11.09 -8.80
CA LEU A 170 -13.97 10.39 -8.41
C LEU A 170 -13.87 8.87 -8.66
N GLY A 171 -13.26 8.46 -9.78
CA GLY A 171 -12.95 7.07 -10.10
C GLY A 171 -11.98 6.47 -9.09
N ASP A 172 -10.88 7.16 -8.81
CA ASP A 172 -9.83 6.71 -7.89
C ASP A 172 -10.34 6.55 -6.47
N MET A 173 -11.16 7.49 -6.00
CA MET A 173 -11.83 7.39 -4.71
C MET A 173 -12.82 6.22 -4.65
N ALA A 174 -13.55 5.94 -5.74
CA ALA A 174 -14.44 4.79 -5.82
C ALA A 174 -13.65 3.47 -5.77
N LEU A 175 -12.57 3.36 -6.55
CA LEU A 175 -11.70 2.19 -6.59
C LEU A 175 -10.96 1.98 -5.28
N GLY A 176 -10.46 3.05 -4.65
CA GLY A 176 -9.83 2.98 -3.34
C GLY A 176 -10.79 2.57 -2.23
N THR A 177 -12.04 3.02 -2.29
CA THR A 177 -13.10 2.55 -1.38
C THR A 177 -13.38 1.06 -1.59
N LEU A 178 -13.51 0.61 -2.84
CA LEU A 178 -13.72 -0.81 -3.16
C LEU A 178 -12.53 -1.68 -2.73
N GLY A 179 -11.31 -1.21 -2.93
CA GLY A 179 -10.08 -1.88 -2.47
C GLY A 179 -10.05 -2.02 -0.95
N SER A 180 -10.46 -0.98 -0.24
CA SER A 180 -10.57 -0.98 1.23
C SER A 180 -11.58 -2.00 1.74
N VAL A 181 -12.76 -2.07 1.13
CA VAL A 181 -13.78 -3.09 1.44
C VAL A 181 -13.26 -4.50 1.12
N THR A 182 -12.58 -4.66 -0.01
CA THR A 182 -11.99 -5.94 -0.41
C THR A 182 -10.95 -6.43 0.60
N ALA A 183 -10.10 -5.53 1.12
CA ALA A 183 -9.16 -5.84 2.19
C ALA A 183 -9.86 -6.31 3.47
N ALA A 184 -10.96 -5.65 3.87
CA ALA A 184 -11.75 -6.06 5.02
C ALA A 184 -12.36 -7.46 4.85
N VAL A 185 -12.95 -7.74 3.69
CA VAL A 185 -13.54 -9.04 3.35
C VAL A 185 -12.47 -10.12 3.34
N ALA A 186 -11.33 -9.88 2.70
CA ALA A 186 -10.23 -10.84 2.64
C ALA A 186 -9.72 -11.19 4.04
N LEU A 187 -9.45 -10.19 4.89
CA LEU A 187 -8.96 -10.44 6.24
C LEU A 187 -10.02 -11.11 7.14
N TRP A 188 -11.28 -10.73 6.98
CA TRP A 188 -12.41 -11.36 7.68
C TRP A 188 -12.52 -12.85 7.34
N LEU A 189 -12.48 -13.21 6.06
CA LEU A 189 -12.51 -14.61 5.61
C LEU A 189 -11.31 -15.39 6.15
N LEU A 190 -10.10 -14.82 6.09
CA LEU A 190 -8.88 -15.44 6.59
C LEU A 190 -8.93 -15.68 8.11
N ARG A 191 -9.44 -14.72 8.88
CA ARG A 191 -9.53 -14.83 10.34
C ARG A 191 -10.64 -15.79 10.78
N ARG A 192 -11.80 -15.78 10.12
CA ARG A 192 -12.89 -16.73 10.40
C ARG A 192 -12.45 -18.18 10.18
N ARG A 193 -11.68 -18.46 9.12
CA ARG A 193 -11.14 -19.80 8.87
C ARG A 193 -10.14 -20.26 9.93
N ALA A 194 -9.53 -19.34 10.66
CA ALA A 194 -8.53 -19.62 11.69
C ALA A 194 -9.13 -19.78 13.10
N GLU A 195 -10.41 -19.47 13.30
CA GLU A 195 -11.10 -19.71 14.57
C GLU A 195 -11.32 -21.23 14.76
N PRO A 196 -10.91 -21.82 15.90
CA PRO A 196 -11.17 -23.22 16.19
C PRO A 196 -12.69 -23.49 16.19
N SER A 197 -13.14 -24.54 15.50
CA SER A 197 -14.54 -24.96 15.58
C SER A 197 -14.89 -25.30 17.05
N PRO A 198 -16.01 -24.81 17.60
CA PRO A 198 -16.40 -25.06 19.00
C PRO A 198 -16.76 -26.52 19.31
N HIS A 199 -16.63 -27.45 18.36
CA HIS A 199 -16.99 -28.86 18.50
C HIS A 199 -15.89 -29.78 17.95
N ARG A 200 -14.84 -29.98 18.75
CA ARG A 200 -14.00 -31.19 18.78
C ARG A 200 -13.49 -31.43 20.19
#